data_AF-R7IXR5-F1
#
_entry.id   AF-R7IXR5-F1
#
_cell.length_a   1.000
_cell.length_b   1.000
_cell.length_c   1.000
_cell.angle_alpha   90.00
_cell.angle_beta   90.00
_cell.angle_gamma   90.00
#
_symmetry.space_group_name_H-M   'P 1'
#
loop_
_entity.id
_entity.type
_entity.pdbx_description
1 polymer ?
#
loop_
_entity_poly.entity_id
_entity_poly.type
_entity_poly.pdbx_seq_one_letter_code
_entity_poly.pdbx_strand_id
1 'polypeptide(L)'
;MKLNKKLNRKLTIILICVLVLAAAVTIISIKKGSGKHGTVQYKRFEKLTQPSGQVIQIDDYSFELEKYFLDIASAQFYAVVKVGRDGDKISYQAMRVSDSERSLQSIGERFSIWFADVSVEEEGDFLYLYIYRRLQSEQDPNQIFAIRDCQAEDELNKQYYFNLEDSGKHTEFRLNEGTLYLSSMGLNIEVKRSLGLDYFQDLVLTNKDGENITLIKDGESKAAYSGSVLFATDETGFNGKYVYEFRKIIDYASIEKVVVNGKTYEQAEDTQNQQEDITYK
;
A
#
# COMPACT_ATOMS: atom_id res chain seq x y z
N MET A 1 -37.89 49.35 -28.14
CA MET A 1 -37.27 48.68 -26.96
C MET A 1 -37.38 47.14 -26.92
N LYS A 2 -37.78 46.44 -27.99
CA LYS A 2 -37.86 44.95 -28.02
C LYS A 2 -36.67 44.26 -28.72
N LEU A 3 -35.91 44.97 -29.55
CA LEU A 3 -34.76 44.43 -30.28
C LEU A 3 -33.55 44.19 -29.36
N ASN A 4 -33.32 45.10 -28.40
CA ASN A 4 -32.20 45.01 -27.46
C ASN A 4 -32.28 43.80 -26.52
N LYS A 5 -33.48 43.41 -26.05
CA LYS A 5 -33.64 42.22 -25.20
C LYS A 5 -33.34 40.90 -25.93
N LYS A 6 -33.68 40.80 -27.22
CA LYS A 6 -33.39 39.60 -28.03
C LYS A 6 -31.91 39.48 -28.34
N LEU A 7 -31.23 40.59 -28.63
CA LEU A 7 -29.79 40.61 -28.87
C LEU A 7 -29.01 40.24 -27.60
N ASN A 8 -29.41 40.81 -26.45
CA ASN A 8 -28.76 40.52 -25.16
C ASN A 8 -28.94 39.04 -24.77
N ARG A 9 -30.14 38.47 -24.96
CA ARG A 9 -30.39 37.04 -24.66
C ARG A 9 -29.57 36.10 -25.54
N LYS A 10 -29.37 36.43 -26.83
CA LYS A 10 -28.49 35.65 -27.72
C LYS A 10 -27.03 35.76 -27.30
N LEU A 11 -26.58 36.95 -26.90
CA LEU A 11 -25.21 37.16 -26.41
C LEU A 11 -24.94 36.38 -25.12
N THR A 12 -25.89 36.36 -24.17
CA THR A 12 -25.79 35.59 -22.93
C THR A 12 -25.73 34.09 -23.20
N ILE A 13 -26.53 33.57 -24.13
CA ILE A 13 -26.51 32.15 -24.51
C ILE A 13 -25.16 31.78 -25.13
N ILE A 14 -24.61 32.62 -26.01
CA ILE A 14 -23.28 32.40 -26.60
C ILE A 14 -22.20 32.41 -25.51
N LEU A 15 -22.25 33.35 -24.56
CA LEU A 15 -21.29 33.43 -23.46
C LEU A 15 -21.33 32.19 -22.55
N ILE A 16 -22.54 31.69 -22.23
CA ILE A 16 -22.72 30.45 -21.46
C ILE A 16 -22.21 29.25 -22.25
N CYS A 17 -22.48 29.16 -23.55
CA CYS A 17 -21.96 28.09 -24.39
C CYS A 17 -20.42 28.11 -24.45
N VAL A 18 -19.79 29.28 -24.55
CA VAL A 18 -18.32 29.41 -24.53
C VAL A 18 -17.74 29.06 -23.16
N LEU A 19 -18.40 29.43 -22.06
CA LEU A 19 -17.99 29.05 -20.70
C LEU A 19 -18.13 27.55 -20.44
N VAL A 20 -19.21 26.92 -20.92
CA VAL A 20 -19.40 25.46 -20.83
C VAL A 20 -18.41 24.72 -21.72
N LEU A 21 -18.09 25.24 -22.90
CA LEU A 21 -17.03 24.70 -23.76
C LEU A 21 -15.64 24.85 -23.12
N ALA A 22 -15.33 25.99 -22.49
CA ALA A 22 -14.07 26.18 -21.78
C ALA A 22 -13.96 25.23 -20.57
N ALA A 23 -15.02 25.09 -19.77
CA ALA A 23 -15.07 24.14 -18.66
C ALA A 23 -15.00 22.67 -19.14
N ALA A 24 -15.63 22.33 -20.26
CA ALA A 24 -15.54 20.99 -20.87
C ALA A 24 -14.16 20.71 -21.47
N VAL A 25 -13.48 21.70 -22.03
CA VAL A 25 -12.09 21.60 -22.49
C VAL A 25 -11.12 21.48 -21.30
N THR A 26 -11.46 22.06 -20.14
CA THR A 26 -10.65 21.92 -18.91
C THR A 26 -10.75 20.51 -18.31
N ILE A 27 -11.77 19.71 -18.66
CA ILE A 27 -11.99 18.36 -18.11
C ILE A 27 -11.34 17.25 -18.97
N ILE A 28 -10.81 17.52 -20.16
CA ILE A 28 -10.11 16.51 -20.97
C ILE A 28 -8.79 17.06 -21.49
N SER A 29 -7.94 17.44 -20.55
CA SER A 29 -6.50 17.29 -20.71
C SER A 29 -5.93 16.66 -19.44
N ILE A 30 -6.51 15.51 -19.05
CA ILE A 30 -5.66 14.45 -18.50
C ILE A 30 -4.70 14.14 -19.63
N LYS A 31 -3.59 14.89 -19.65
CA LYS A 31 -2.40 14.53 -20.39
C LYS A 31 -2.21 13.07 -20.04
N LYS A 32 -2.39 12.19 -21.02
CA LYS A 32 -2.15 10.77 -20.90
C LYS A 32 -0.65 10.67 -20.68
N GLY A 33 -0.24 10.98 -19.45
CA GLY A 33 1.12 10.87 -19.00
C GLY A 33 1.47 9.43 -19.30
N SER A 34 2.59 9.26 -19.97
CA SER A 34 3.29 7.98 -20.05
C SER A 34 3.78 7.60 -18.65
N GLY A 35 2.88 7.55 -17.67
CA GLY A 35 3.11 6.91 -16.40
C GLY A 35 3.49 5.51 -16.76
N LYS A 36 4.80 5.23 -16.68
CA LYS A 36 5.36 3.90 -16.80
C LYS A 36 4.43 3.00 -15.96
N HIS A 37 4.02 1.86 -16.50
CA HIS A 37 2.98 1.00 -15.91
C HIS A 37 3.11 0.75 -14.38
N GLY A 38 4.27 0.96 -13.76
CA GLY A 38 4.46 1.00 -12.31
C GLY A 38 3.72 2.11 -11.57
N THR A 39 3.80 3.39 -11.95
CA THR A 39 3.25 4.51 -11.13
C THR A 39 1.73 4.44 -10.99
N VAL A 40 1.03 4.03 -12.07
CA VAL A 40 -0.44 3.89 -12.07
C VAL A 40 -0.91 2.75 -11.15
N GLN A 41 -0.09 1.71 -10.95
CA GLN A 41 -0.44 0.61 -10.05
C GLN A 41 -0.39 1.03 -8.58
N TYR A 42 0.56 1.86 -8.17
CA TYR A 42 0.73 2.23 -6.77
C TYR A 42 -0.26 3.32 -6.32
N LYS A 43 -0.57 4.30 -7.19
CA LYS A 43 -1.56 5.36 -6.92
C LYS A 43 -2.95 4.85 -6.51
N ARG A 44 -3.30 3.62 -6.89
CA ARG A 44 -4.61 3.04 -6.53
C ARG A 44 -4.83 3.00 -5.02
N PHE A 45 -3.76 2.79 -4.24
CA PHE A 45 -3.82 2.59 -2.80
C PHE A 45 -3.97 3.89 -2.00
N GLU A 46 -3.81 5.06 -2.62
CA GLU A 46 -3.96 6.35 -1.93
C GLU A 46 -5.31 6.50 -1.22
N LYS A 47 -6.38 5.93 -1.78
CA LYS A 47 -7.73 5.99 -1.18
C LYS A 47 -7.84 5.23 0.15
N LEU A 48 -6.89 4.37 0.46
CA LEU A 48 -6.84 3.57 1.69
C LEU A 48 -6.03 4.25 2.81
N THR A 49 -5.30 5.31 2.47
CA THR A 49 -4.33 5.93 3.35
C THR A 49 -4.94 6.91 4.34
N GLN A 50 -4.23 7.13 5.44
CA GLN A 50 -4.44 8.23 6.36
C GLN A 50 -3.41 9.35 6.11
N PRO A 51 -3.80 10.63 6.28
CA PRO A 51 -2.83 11.72 6.24
C PRO A 51 -1.87 11.62 7.42
N SER A 52 -0.61 12.04 7.23
CA SER A 52 0.40 12.04 8.28
C SER A 52 0.90 13.45 8.59
N GLY A 53 1.39 14.17 7.57
CA GLY A 53 1.95 15.52 7.75
C GLY A 53 3.31 15.55 8.46
N GLN A 54 3.92 14.38 8.72
CA GLN A 54 5.27 14.31 9.26
C GLN A 54 6.28 14.78 8.22
N VAL A 55 7.22 15.64 8.62
CA VAL A 55 8.28 16.15 7.76
C VAL A 55 9.63 15.88 8.42
N ILE A 56 10.54 15.28 7.67
CA ILE A 56 11.95 15.17 8.03
C ILE A 56 12.73 16.19 7.20
N GLN A 57 13.32 17.18 7.88
CA GLN A 57 14.18 18.18 7.25
C GLN A 57 15.66 17.76 7.43
N ILE A 58 16.41 17.72 6.33
CA ILE A 58 17.85 17.44 6.32
C ILE A 58 18.51 18.45 5.40
N ASP A 59 19.17 19.45 5.98
CA ASP A 59 19.74 20.60 5.27
C ASP A 59 18.70 21.25 4.32
N ASP A 60 19.00 21.33 3.03
CA ASP A 60 18.16 21.90 1.98
C ASP A 60 17.09 20.91 1.47
N TYR A 61 17.01 19.68 1.99
CA TYR A 61 16.01 18.68 1.60
C TYR A 61 14.89 18.55 2.63
N SER A 62 13.66 18.43 2.12
CA SER A 62 12.46 18.10 2.91
C SER A 62 11.87 16.77 2.44
N PHE A 63 11.60 15.86 3.38
CA PHE A 63 10.87 14.62 3.13
C PHE A 63 9.57 14.63 3.91
N GLU A 64 8.46 14.87 3.23
CA GLU A 64 7.11 14.91 3.80
C GLU A 64 6.40 13.57 3.57
N LEU A 65 6.05 12.87 4.64
CA LEU A 65 5.12 11.75 4.58
C LEU A 65 3.70 12.33 4.46
N GLU A 66 3.19 12.42 3.24
CA GLU A 66 1.86 12.98 3.00
C GLU A 66 0.79 12.05 3.56
N LYS A 67 0.89 10.76 3.22
CA LYS A 67 -0.10 9.75 3.54
C LYS A 67 0.50 8.35 3.56
N TYR A 68 -0.07 7.48 4.38
CA TYR A 68 0.35 6.09 4.46
C TYR A 68 -0.80 5.17 4.88
N PHE A 69 -0.60 3.88 4.62
CA PHE A 69 -1.39 2.78 5.14
C PHE A 69 -0.41 1.75 5.70
N LEU A 70 -0.65 1.34 6.93
CA LEU A 70 0.08 0.28 7.59
C LEU A 70 -0.94 -0.67 8.21
N ASP A 71 -0.89 -1.94 7.84
CA ASP A 71 -1.59 -2.98 8.57
C ASP A 71 -0.62 -4.13 8.85
N ILE A 72 -0.22 -4.23 10.12
CA ILE A 72 0.81 -5.18 10.57
C ILE A 72 0.34 -6.62 10.36
N ALA A 73 -0.93 -6.89 10.72
CA ALA A 73 -1.49 -8.23 10.71
C ALA A 73 -1.60 -8.81 9.28
N SER A 74 -2.14 -8.05 8.32
CA SER A 74 -2.14 -8.43 6.89
C SER A 74 -0.80 -8.22 6.19
N ALA A 75 0.21 -7.71 6.92
CA ALA A 75 1.57 -7.50 6.45
C ALA A 75 1.68 -6.55 5.25
N GLN A 76 0.85 -5.50 5.22
CA GLN A 76 0.77 -4.57 4.10
C GLN A 76 1.22 -3.18 4.51
N PHE A 77 2.03 -2.56 3.66
CA PHE A 77 2.44 -1.17 3.80
C PHE A 77 2.42 -0.43 2.48
N TYR A 78 1.94 0.81 2.54
CA TYR A 78 2.00 1.78 1.46
C TYR A 78 2.23 3.18 2.01
N ALA A 79 3.05 3.98 1.34
CA ALA A 79 3.23 5.39 1.67
C ALA A 79 3.44 6.24 0.42
N VAL A 80 3.08 7.51 0.54
CA VAL A 80 3.49 8.56 -0.38
C VAL A 80 4.36 9.55 0.36
N VAL A 81 5.60 9.67 -0.10
CA VAL A 81 6.57 10.64 0.42
C VAL A 81 6.82 11.68 -0.67
N LYS A 82 6.55 12.93 -0.34
CA LYS A 82 6.89 14.07 -1.18
C LYS A 82 8.28 14.57 -0.78
N VAL A 83 9.16 14.70 -1.76
CA VAL A 83 10.53 15.18 -1.57
C VAL A 83 10.67 16.53 -2.26
N GLY A 84 11.17 17.50 -1.50
CA GLY A 84 11.49 18.85 -1.96
C GLY A 84 12.94 19.21 -1.65
N ARG A 85 13.49 20.15 -2.42
CA ARG A 85 14.79 20.77 -2.17
C ARG A 85 14.67 22.26 -2.40
N ASP A 86 15.22 23.06 -1.49
CA ASP A 86 15.10 24.52 -1.56
C ASP A 86 15.72 25.07 -2.85
N GLY A 87 14.88 25.65 -3.72
CA GLY A 87 15.31 26.40 -4.90
C GLY A 87 15.76 25.57 -6.11
N ASP A 88 15.83 24.24 -6.00
CA ASP A 88 16.38 23.36 -7.04
C ASP A 88 15.50 22.14 -7.32
N LYS A 89 15.44 21.74 -8.59
CA LYS A 89 14.79 20.49 -9.00
C LYS A 89 15.62 19.29 -8.50
N ILE A 90 14.96 18.34 -7.85
CA ILE A 90 15.60 17.10 -7.41
C ILE A 90 15.61 16.07 -8.55
N SER A 91 16.74 15.42 -8.78
CA SER A 91 16.87 14.29 -9.70
C SER A 91 16.59 12.97 -8.99
N TYR A 92 16.06 11.99 -9.74
CA TYR A 92 15.87 10.64 -9.25
C TYR A 92 16.59 9.64 -10.16
N GLN A 93 17.34 8.71 -9.57
CA GLN A 93 18.01 7.64 -10.31
C GLN A 93 17.78 6.28 -9.63
N ALA A 94 17.10 5.38 -10.35
CA ALA A 94 17.04 3.98 -9.94
C ALA A 94 18.40 3.32 -10.18
N MET A 95 19.11 2.91 -9.11
CA MET A 95 20.35 2.13 -9.25
C MET A 95 20.03 0.64 -9.19
N ARG A 96 20.51 -0.11 -10.18
CA ARG A 96 20.58 -1.58 -10.12
C ARG A 96 21.96 -1.95 -9.59
N VAL A 97 22.06 -2.31 -8.32
CA VAL A 97 23.28 -2.90 -7.77
C VAL A 97 23.19 -4.41 -8.01
N SER A 98 24.15 -4.98 -8.74
CA SER A 98 24.12 -6.38 -9.18
C SER A 98 24.25 -7.40 -8.04
N ASP A 99 24.76 -6.99 -6.88
CA ASP A 99 25.23 -7.92 -5.83
C ASP A 99 24.46 -7.79 -4.51
N SER A 100 23.43 -6.95 -4.46
CA SER A 100 22.48 -6.93 -3.34
C SER A 100 21.07 -6.97 -3.88
N GLU A 101 20.24 -7.89 -3.41
CA GLU A 101 18.80 -8.02 -3.69
C GLU A 101 17.96 -6.80 -3.23
N ARG A 102 18.58 -5.63 -3.04
CA ARG A 102 18.00 -4.41 -2.48
C ARG A 102 18.22 -3.29 -3.48
N SER A 103 17.15 -2.80 -4.09
CA SER A 103 17.21 -1.61 -4.95
C SER A 103 17.56 -0.38 -4.12
N LEU A 104 18.79 0.08 -4.24
CA LEU A 104 19.22 1.40 -3.77
C LEU A 104 18.70 2.43 -4.77
N GLN A 105 17.62 3.13 -4.44
CA GLN A 105 17.12 4.21 -5.29
C GLN A 105 17.72 5.53 -4.81
N SER A 106 18.40 6.27 -5.69
CA SER A 106 19.05 7.54 -5.36
C SER A 106 18.09 8.70 -5.54
N ILE A 107 18.06 9.58 -4.54
CA ILE A 107 17.33 10.85 -4.53
C ILE A 107 18.39 11.95 -4.46
N GLY A 108 18.52 12.70 -5.55
CA GLY A 108 19.69 13.52 -5.82
C GLY A 108 20.97 12.67 -5.78
N GLU A 109 22.05 13.28 -5.32
CA GLU A 109 23.37 12.64 -5.17
C GLU A 109 23.61 12.10 -3.75
N ARG A 110 22.70 12.39 -2.81
CA ARG A 110 22.93 12.24 -1.36
C ARG A 110 22.08 11.18 -0.68
N PHE A 111 20.82 11.04 -1.06
CA PHE A 111 19.88 10.21 -0.30
C PHE A 111 19.51 8.92 -1.02
N SER A 112 19.18 7.88 -0.26
CA SER A 112 18.52 6.69 -0.80
C SER A 112 17.38 6.19 0.06
N ILE A 113 16.41 5.52 -0.56
CA ILE A 113 15.39 4.78 0.20
C ILE A 113 15.87 3.35 0.44
N TRP A 114 15.79 2.90 1.69
CA TRP A 114 16.13 1.54 2.07
C TRP A 114 14.90 0.66 2.21
N PHE A 115 15.07 -0.61 1.82
CA PHE A 115 14.12 -1.70 2.03
C PHE A 115 12.71 -1.55 1.42
N ALA A 116 12.53 -0.90 0.28
CA ALA A 116 11.20 -0.79 -0.31
C ALA A 116 11.17 -0.87 -1.83
N ASP A 117 10.04 -1.35 -2.36
CA ASP A 117 9.67 -1.17 -3.75
C ASP A 117 9.10 0.24 -3.90
N VAL A 118 9.77 1.07 -4.70
CA VAL A 118 9.40 2.47 -4.84
C VAL A 118 9.20 2.84 -6.30
N SER A 119 8.08 3.48 -6.59
CA SER A 119 7.79 4.14 -7.85
C SER A 119 7.89 5.64 -7.67
N VAL A 120 8.37 6.35 -8.69
CA VAL A 120 8.62 7.78 -8.60
C VAL A 120 7.90 8.54 -9.69
N GLU A 121 7.38 9.70 -9.34
CA GLU A 121 6.80 10.69 -10.23
C GLU A 121 7.41 12.07 -9.95
N GLU A 122 7.65 12.83 -11.00
CA GLU A 122 8.11 14.22 -10.89
C GLU A 122 6.90 15.13 -11.12
N GLU A 123 6.62 16.03 -10.16
CA GLU A 123 5.57 17.03 -10.28
C GLU A 123 6.12 18.41 -9.89
N GLY A 124 6.32 19.27 -10.90
CA GLY A 124 7.02 20.54 -10.71
C GLY A 124 8.46 20.31 -10.25
N ASP A 125 8.80 20.90 -9.11
CA ASP A 125 10.12 20.79 -8.47
C ASP A 125 10.17 19.65 -7.43
N PHE A 126 9.06 18.92 -7.23
CA PHE A 126 8.96 17.85 -6.25
C PHE A 126 9.09 16.46 -6.87
N LEU A 127 9.62 15.52 -6.08
CA LEU A 127 9.53 14.09 -6.35
C LEU A 127 8.50 13.45 -5.44
N TYR A 128 7.59 12.69 -6.01
CA TYR A 128 6.63 11.87 -5.27
C TYR A 128 7.09 10.41 -5.32
N LEU A 129 7.38 9.86 -4.14
CA LEU A 129 7.78 8.48 -3.94
C LEU A 129 6.56 7.68 -3.47
N TYR A 130 6.14 6.74 -4.30
CA TYR A 130 5.11 5.76 -3.98
C TYR A 130 5.78 4.49 -3.49
N ILE A 131 5.77 4.29 -2.18
CA ILE A 131 6.48 3.23 -1.48
C ILE A 131 5.50 2.12 -1.17
N TYR A 132 5.79 0.91 -1.63
CA TYR A 132 5.00 -0.27 -1.33
C TYR A 132 5.89 -1.35 -0.72
N ARG A 133 5.38 -2.03 0.30
CA ARG A 133 6.11 -3.14 0.93
C ARG A 133 5.18 -4.17 1.54
N ARG A 134 5.56 -5.44 1.39
CA ARG A 134 5.07 -6.55 2.21
C ARG A 134 5.96 -6.70 3.45
N LEU A 135 5.36 -6.70 4.63
CA LEU A 135 6.08 -6.74 5.89
C LEU A 135 6.59 -8.14 6.21
N GLN A 136 7.88 -8.24 6.54
CA GLN A 136 8.46 -9.46 7.08
C GLN A 136 8.03 -9.67 8.53
N SER A 137 8.04 -10.90 9.04
CA SER A 137 7.78 -11.16 10.45
C SER A 137 8.85 -10.50 11.33
N GLU A 138 8.44 -10.01 12.51
CA GLU A 138 9.30 -9.34 13.52
C GLU A 138 9.87 -7.97 13.13
N GLN A 139 9.47 -7.40 11.99
CA GLN A 139 9.93 -6.08 11.62
C GLN A 139 9.30 -5.00 12.52
N ASP A 140 10.15 -4.17 13.13
CA ASP A 140 9.72 -2.96 13.82
C ASP A 140 8.89 -2.08 12.86
N PRO A 141 7.63 -1.78 13.19
CA PRO A 141 6.77 -0.93 12.36
C PRO A 141 7.35 0.47 12.11
N ASN A 142 8.22 0.96 13.00
CA ASN A 142 8.91 2.23 12.81
C ASN A 142 10.13 2.12 11.89
N GLN A 143 10.53 0.91 11.50
CA GLN A 143 11.67 0.64 10.61
C GLN A 143 11.24 -0.02 9.29
N ILE A 144 10.02 0.28 8.84
CA ILE A 144 9.48 -0.26 7.58
C ILE A 144 10.24 0.26 6.36
N PHE A 145 10.65 1.52 6.36
CA PHE A 145 11.56 2.08 5.37
C PHE A 145 12.32 3.23 6.00
N ALA A 146 13.48 3.55 5.43
CA ALA A 146 14.31 4.65 5.92
C ALA A 146 14.74 5.54 4.75
N ILE A 147 14.83 6.84 5.04
CA ILE A 147 15.63 7.78 4.25
C ILE A 147 17.06 7.63 4.75
N ARG A 148 17.99 7.26 3.87
CA ARG A 148 19.41 7.15 4.20
C ARG A 148 20.18 8.31 3.62
N ASP A 149 20.92 8.99 4.47
CA ASP A 149 21.94 9.96 4.05
C ASP A 149 23.24 9.22 3.76
N CYS A 150 23.55 9.04 2.48
CA CYS A 150 24.73 8.33 2.02
C CYS A 150 26.00 9.18 2.09
N GLN A 151 25.88 10.48 2.40
CA GLN A 151 27.01 11.41 2.50
C GLN A 151 27.15 12.05 3.88
N ALA A 152 26.42 11.58 4.89
CA ALA A 152 26.53 12.09 6.26
C ALA A 152 27.98 11.96 6.78
N GLU A 153 28.56 13.08 7.24
CA GLU A 153 29.96 13.17 7.67
C GLU A 153 30.22 12.40 8.97
N ASP A 154 29.25 12.43 9.90
CA ASP A 154 29.40 11.87 11.25
C ASP A 154 29.09 10.36 11.34
N GLU A 155 28.25 9.84 10.42
CA GLU A 155 27.81 8.44 10.41
C GLU A 155 27.46 8.00 9.00
N LEU A 156 28.22 7.06 8.45
CA LEU A 156 27.96 6.51 7.12
C LEU A 156 26.59 5.83 7.07
N ASN A 157 25.75 6.23 6.11
CA ASN A 157 24.38 5.75 5.93
C ASN A 157 23.46 6.04 7.12
N LYS A 158 23.58 7.22 7.74
CA LYS A 158 22.65 7.69 8.76
C LYS A 158 21.20 7.56 8.27
N GLN A 159 20.34 7.00 9.13
CA GLN A 159 18.99 6.58 8.76
C GLN A 159 17.94 7.41 9.49
N TYR A 160 16.93 7.87 8.75
CA TYR A 160 15.83 8.66 9.27
C TYR A 160 14.52 7.91 9.00
N TYR A 161 13.66 7.89 10.01
CA TYR A 161 12.44 7.11 10.05
C TYR A 161 11.23 8.00 10.35
N PHE A 162 10.10 7.65 9.78
CA PHE A 162 8.81 8.20 10.18
C PHE A 162 8.21 7.34 11.29
N ASN A 163 7.44 7.95 12.18
CA ASN A 163 6.65 7.20 13.16
C ASN A 163 5.37 6.72 12.47
N LEU A 164 5.15 5.40 12.46
CA LEU A 164 4.03 4.80 11.75
C LEU A 164 3.10 4.13 12.74
N GLU A 165 1.80 4.38 12.60
CA GLU A 165 0.77 3.75 13.42
C GLU A 165 0.10 2.62 12.64
N ASP A 166 -0.11 1.49 13.32
CA ASP A 166 -0.89 0.40 12.77
C ASP A 166 -2.35 0.81 12.62
N SER A 167 -2.92 0.56 11.44
CA SER A 167 -4.33 0.90 11.19
C SER A 167 -5.29 -0.06 11.86
N GLY A 168 -4.87 -1.32 12.10
CA GLY A 168 -5.75 -2.39 12.58
C GLY A 168 -6.93 -2.68 11.63
N LYS A 169 -6.85 -2.26 10.36
CA LYS A 169 -7.94 -2.36 9.38
C LYS A 169 -7.87 -3.69 8.63
N HIS A 170 -8.02 -4.77 9.37
CA HIS A 170 -8.09 -6.13 8.84
C HIS A 170 -9.28 -6.91 9.37
N THR A 171 -9.53 -8.06 8.77
CA THR A 171 -10.48 -9.07 9.24
C THR A 171 -9.74 -10.39 9.43
N GLU A 172 -10.05 -11.07 10.54
CA GLU A 172 -9.44 -12.34 10.90
C GLU A 172 -10.34 -13.53 10.52
N PHE A 173 -9.72 -14.57 9.98
CA PHE A 173 -10.34 -15.87 9.73
C PHE A 173 -9.48 -16.95 10.38
N ARG A 174 -10.09 -17.75 11.27
CA ARG A 174 -9.41 -18.88 11.92
C ARG A 174 -9.42 -20.08 10.99
N LEU A 175 -8.28 -20.38 10.40
CA LEU A 175 -8.07 -21.56 9.57
C LEU A 175 -7.66 -22.75 10.46
N ASN A 176 -7.77 -23.97 9.91
CA ASN A 176 -7.29 -25.16 10.63
C ASN A 176 -5.78 -25.13 10.93
N GLU A 177 -5.01 -24.45 10.07
CA GLU A 177 -3.54 -24.43 10.13
C GLU A 177 -2.95 -23.14 10.69
N GLY A 178 -3.80 -22.14 10.96
CA GLY A 178 -3.33 -20.79 11.20
C GLY A 178 -4.43 -19.72 11.19
N THR A 179 -4.01 -18.47 11.13
CA THR A 179 -4.91 -17.31 11.04
C THR A 179 -4.67 -16.61 9.72
N LEU A 180 -5.74 -16.29 9.00
CA LEU A 180 -5.70 -15.41 7.83
C LEU A 180 -6.15 -14.01 8.25
N TYR A 181 -5.31 -13.03 7.98
CA TYR A 181 -5.58 -11.60 8.15
C TYR A 181 -5.79 -10.98 6.78
N LEU A 182 -6.96 -10.38 6.56
CA LEU A 182 -7.38 -9.80 5.30
C LEU A 182 -7.53 -8.28 5.42
N SER A 183 -6.87 -7.52 4.54
CA SER A 183 -7.05 -6.07 4.41
C SER A 183 -7.45 -5.68 2.99
N SER A 184 -7.67 -4.38 2.76
CA SER A 184 -8.02 -3.85 1.43
C SER A 184 -6.91 -4.02 0.39
N MET A 185 -5.66 -4.17 0.82
CA MET A 185 -4.48 -4.27 -0.05
C MET A 185 -4.05 -5.71 -0.33
N GLY A 186 -4.36 -6.63 0.57
CA GLY A 186 -3.84 -7.98 0.50
C GLY A 186 -4.24 -8.82 1.69
N LEU A 187 -3.58 -9.96 1.84
CA LEU A 187 -3.76 -10.86 2.97
C LEU A 187 -2.43 -11.41 3.44
N ASN A 188 -2.46 -11.86 4.70
CA ASN A 188 -1.40 -12.62 5.34
C ASN A 188 -2.01 -13.88 5.96
N ILE A 189 -1.31 -15.02 5.86
CA ILE A 189 -1.66 -16.24 6.57
C ILE A 189 -0.50 -16.63 7.46
N GLU A 190 -0.73 -16.63 8.76
CA GLU A 190 0.23 -17.06 9.77
C GLU A 190 -0.08 -18.49 10.20
N VAL A 191 0.92 -19.37 10.08
CA VAL A 191 0.75 -20.80 10.29
C VAL A 191 1.79 -21.33 11.27
N LYS A 192 1.41 -22.30 12.09
CA LYS A 192 2.29 -22.87 13.15
C LYS A 192 3.15 -24.05 12.68
N ARG A 193 3.15 -24.34 11.37
CA ARG A 193 3.94 -25.40 10.74
C ARG A 193 4.11 -25.16 9.25
N SER A 194 5.12 -25.80 8.66
CA SER A 194 5.36 -25.69 7.22
C SER A 194 4.26 -26.44 6.49
N LEU A 195 3.54 -25.73 5.62
CA LEU A 195 2.44 -26.31 4.87
C LEU A 195 2.86 -26.83 3.49
N GLY A 196 4.09 -26.54 3.05
CA GLY A 196 4.56 -26.82 1.70
C GLY A 196 4.12 -25.76 0.69
N LEU A 197 4.75 -25.74 -0.48
CA LEU A 197 4.49 -24.73 -1.53
C LEU A 197 3.11 -24.89 -2.18
N ASP A 198 2.60 -26.12 -2.22
CA ASP A 198 1.32 -26.45 -2.86
C ASP A 198 0.15 -26.52 -1.88
N TYR A 199 0.30 -26.01 -0.65
CA TYR A 199 -0.78 -26.06 0.34
C TYR A 199 -2.00 -25.28 -0.13
N PHE A 200 -1.80 -24.08 -0.69
CA PHE A 200 -2.90 -23.23 -1.13
C PHE A 200 -3.12 -23.45 -2.63
N GLN A 201 -3.94 -24.44 -2.97
CA GLN A 201 -4.32 -24.75 -4.36
C GLN A 201 -5.49 -23.88 -4.80
N ASP A 202 -6.44 -23.64 -3.89
CA ASP A 202 -7.57 -22.75 -4.11
C ASP A 202 -7.74 -21.78 -2.93
N LEU A 203 -7.90 -20.50 -3.24
CA LEU A 203 -8.25 -19.46 -2.27
C LEU A 203 -9.32 -18.55 -2.88
N VAL A 204 -10.51 -18.55 -2.28
CA VAL A 204 -11.66 -17.76 -2.72
C VAL A 204 -12.19 -16.94 -1.54
N LEU A 205 -12.42 -15.65 -1.78
CA LEU A 205 -13.18 -14.80 -0.86
C LEU A 205 -14.63 -14.78 -1.32
N THR A 206 -15.58 -14.96 -0.41
CA THR A 206 -17.01 -14.87 -0.70
C THR A 206 -17.57 -13.66 0.05
N ASN A 207 -18.21 -12.75 -0.69
CA ASN A 207 -18.85 -11.58 -0.10
C ASN A 207 -20.22 -11.93 0.53
N LYS A 208 -20.79 -10.98 1.28
CA LYS A 208 -22.08 -11.14 1.98
C LYS A 208 -23.28 -11.37 1.04
N ASP A 209 -23.16 -11.01 -0.23
CA ASP A 209 -24.13 -11.23 -1.30
C ASP A 209 -23.90 -12.53 -2.11
N GLY A 210 -22.86 -13.30 -1.77
CA GLY A 210 -22.55 -14.60 -2.37
C GLY A 210 -21.71 -14.57 -3.66
N GLU A 211 -21.24 -13.39 -4.09
CA GLU A 211 -20.22 -13.26 -5.14
C GLU A 211 -18.88 -13.81 -4.65
N ASN A 212 -18.20 -14.52 -5.55
CA ASN A 212 -16.90 -15.13 -5.29
C ASN A 212 -15.78 -14.36 -5.98
N ILE A 213 -14.75 -14.01 -5.21
CA ILE A 213 -13.49 -13.47 -5.69
C ILE A 213 -12.43 -14.56 -5.58
N THR A 214 -12.12 -15.21 -6.70
CA THR A 214 -11.04 -16.20 -6.77
C THR A 214 -9.68 -15.48 -6.77
N LEU A 215 -8.87 -15.74 -5.75
CA LEU A 215 -7.52 -15.19 -5.60
C LEU A 215 -6.45 -16.16 -6.11
N ILE A 216 -6.62 -17.45 -5.83
CA ILE A 216 -5.75 -18.55 -6.26
C ILE A 216 -6.66 -19.66 -6.78
N LYS A 217 -6.28 -20.27 -7.91
CA LYS A 217 -7.01 -21.36 -8.55
C LYS A 217 -6.11 -22.57 -8.78
N ASP A 218 -6.68 -23.76 -8.66
CA ASP A 218 -6.03 -25.05 -8.91
C ASP A 218 -5.19 -25.05 -10.19
N GLY A 219 -3.95 -25.53 -10.07
CA GLY A 219 -2.94 -25.53 -11.15
C GLY A 219 -2.19 -24.21 -11.38
N GLU A 220 -2.56 -23.09 -10.74
CA GLU A 220 -1.82 -21.82 -10.80
C GLU A 220 -0.70 -21.70 -9.75
N SER A 221 -0.36 -22.79 -9.04
CA SER A 221 0.77 -22.86 -8.09
C SER A 221 2.09 -22.49 -8.77
N LYS A 222 2.46 -21.20 -8.71
CA LYS A 222 3.84 -20.68 -8.76
C LYS A 222 4.06 -19.38 -7.98
N ALA A 223 3.04 -18.80 -7.35
CA ALA A 223 3.13 -17.42 -6.88
C ALA A 223 2.40 -17.15 -5.55
N ALA A 224 2.44 -18.07 -4.59
CA ALA A 224 2.71 -17.60 -3.24
C ALA A 224 4.17 -17.13 -3.23
N TYR A 225 4.46 -15.98 -3.85
CA TYR A 225 5.80 -15.41 -3.84
C TYR A 225 6.15 -15.16 -2.39
N SER A 226 7.08 -15.96 -1.86
CA SER A 226 7.63 -15.89 -0.52
C SER A 226 8.05 -14.46 -0.20
N GLY A 227 7.14 -13.70 0.41
CA GLY A 227 7.48 -12.46 1.13
C GLY A 227 8.03 -12.76 2.52
N SER A 228 8.02 -14.03 2.92
CA SER A 228 8.42 -14.49 4.24
C SER A 228 9.20 -15.78 4.09
N VAL A 229 10.45 -15.69 4.51
CA VAL A 229 11.43 -16.76 4.62
C VAL A 229 10.82 -17.90 5.44
N LEU A 230 11.12 -19.14 5.04
CA LEU A 230 10.88 -20.31 5.87
C LEU A 230 11.66 -20.12 7.18
N PHE A 231 11.00 -19.76 8.28
CA PHE A 231 11.66 -19.71 9.58
C PHE A 231 11.53 -21.08 10.25
N ALA A 232 12.64 -21.81 10.28
CA ALA A 232 12.91 -22.70 11.40
C ALA A 232 13.40 -21.78 12.54
N THR A 233 12.50 -21.33 13.41
CA THR A 233 12.95 -20.69 14.65
C THR A 233 13.56 -21.77 15.52
N ASP A 234 14.75 -21.48 16.00
CA ASP A 234 15.45 -22.20 17.04
C ASP A 234 14.52 -22.48 18.25
N GLU A 235 14.55 -23.74 18.65
CA GLU A 235 14.07 -24.30 19.91
C GLU A 235 12.55 -24.45 20.18
N THR A 236 11.61 -23.89 19.40
CA THR A 236 10.15 -24.02 19.74
C THR A 236 9.15 -24.38 18.64
N GLY A 237 9.54 -24.48 17.36
CA GLY A 237 8.62 -24.89 16.28
C GLY A 237 8.76 -24.03 15.02
N PHE A 238 7.98 -24.33 13.98
CA PHE A 238 8.00 -23.60 12.71
C PHE A 238 6.90 -22.53 12.72
N ASN A 239 7.19 -21.30 12.29
CA ASN A 239 6.17 -20.29 11.99
C ASN A 239 6.30 -19.85 10.52
N GLY A 240 5.28 -20.15 9.72
CA GLY A 240 5.22 -19.76 8.31
C GLY A 240 4.32 -18.56 8.13
N LYS A 241 4.67 -17.71 7.17
CA LYS A 241 3.89 -16.54 6.81
C LYS A 241 3.70 -16.51 5.29
N TYR A 242 2.46 -16.38 4.83
CA TYR A 242 2.12 -16.34 3.40
C TYR A 242 1.44 -15.01 3.08
N VAL A 243 2.12 -14.12 2.35
CA VAL A 243 1.64 -12.75 2.08
C VAL A 243 1.29 -12.60 0.60
N TYR A 244 0.07 -12.13 0.32
CA TYR A 244 -0.44 -11.91 -1.04
C TYR A 244 -0.93 -10.47 -1.22
N GLU A 245 -0.48 -9.82 -2.30
CA GLU A 245 -0.95 -8.50 -2.72
C GLU A 245 -2.09 -8.64 -3.73
N PHE A 246 -3.17 -7.88 -3.53
CA PHE A 246 -4.22 -7.84 -4.52
C PHE A 246 -3.87 -6.97 -5.73
N ARG A 247 -4.19 -7.50 -6.92
CA ARG A 247 -4.11 -6.72 -8.18
C ARG A 247 -5.12 -5.56 -8.22
N LYS A 248 -6.15 -5.61 -7.38
CA LYS A 248 -7.20 -4.59 -7.25
C LYS A 248 -7.55 -4.45 -5.78
N ILE A 249 -7.98 -3.27 -5.36
CA ILE A 249 -8.49 -3.06 -4.01
C ILE A 249 -9.75 -3.91 -3.82
N ILE A 250 -9.82 -4.61 -2.70
CA ILE A 250 -10.99 -5.39 -2.28
C ILE A 250 -11.63 -4.68 -1.10
N ASP A 251 -12.95 -4.57 -1.09
CA ASP A 251 -13.68 -4.17 0.10
C ASP A 251 -13.74 -5.34 1.08
N TYR A 252 -12.71 -5.45 1.92
CA TYR A 252 -12.57 -6.55 2.87
C TYR A 252 -13.73 -6.63 3.88
N ALA A 253 -14.38 -5.51 4.22
CA ALA A 253 -15.52 -5.48 5.13
C ALA A 253 -16.79 -6.13 4.55
N SER A 254 -16.84 -6.29 3.22
CA SER A 254 -17.91 -7.00 2.52
C SER A 254 -17.72 -8.52 2.51
N ILE A 255 -16.52 -9.01 2.87
CA ILE A 255 -16.19 -10.44 2.85
C ILE A 255 -16.81 -11.13 4.07
N GLU A 256 -17.57 -12.19 3.82
CA GLU A 256 -18.25 -12.98 4.85
C GLU A 256 -17.45 -14.26 5.15
N LYS A 257 -16.94 -14.90 4.09
CA LYS A 257 -16.35 -16.24 4.17
C LYS A 257 -15.10 -16.33 3.32
N VAL A 258 -14.19 -17.20 3.74
CA VAL A 258 -13.02 -17.59 2.95
C VAL A 258 -13.08 -19.09 2.69
N VAL A 259 -12.85 -19.48 1.44
CA VAL A 259 -12.73 -20.89 1.05
C VAL A 259 -11.28 -21.18 0.74
N VAL A 260 -10.68 -22.13 1.46
CA VAL A 260 -9.32 -22.64 1.23
C VAL A 260 -9.40 -24.12 0.89
N ASN A 261 -8.98 -24.50 -0.32
CA ASN A 261 -9.02 -25.88 -0.82
C ASN A 261 -10.38 -26.57 -0.59
N GLY A 262 -11.47 -25.86 -0.89
CA GLY A 262 -12.84 -26.36 -0.71
C GLY A 262 -13.37 -26.35 0.74
N LYS A 263 -12.56 -25.98 1.74
CA LYS A 263 -13.03 -25.79 3.12
C LYS A 263 -13.43 -24.34 3.36
N THR A 264 -14.62 -24.13 3.93
CA THR A 264 -15.16 -22.79 4.22
C THR A 264 -14.82 -22.38 5.65
N TYR A 265 -14.42 -21.12 5.82
CA TYR A 265 -14.09 -20.48 7.08
C TYR A 265 -14.86 -19.17 7.18
N GLU A 266 -15.48 -18.93 8.33
CA GLU A 266 -16.22 -17.70 8.62
C GLU A 266 -15.33 -16.72 9.40
N GLN A 267 -15.72 -15.45 9.42
CA GLN A 267 -15.03 -14.42 10.19
C GLN A 267 -14.94 -14.82 11.67
N ALA A 268 -13.78 -14.59 12.29
CA ALA A 268 -13.62 -14.81 13.72
C ALA A 268 -14.53 -13.85 14.50
N GLU A 269 -15.31 -14.37 15.46
CA GLU A 269 -16.07 -13.53 16.39
C GLU A 269 -15.09 -12.74 17.28
N ASP A 270 -15.35 -11.44 17.46
CA ASP A 270 -14.65 -10.59 18.42
C ASP A 270 -14.91 -11.11 19.84
N THR A 271 -14.02 -11.95 20.35
CA THR A 271 -14.11 -12.47 21.74
C THR A 271 -13.89 -11.40 22.83
N GLN A 272 -13.85 -10.11 22.51
CA GLN A 272 -13.61 -9.03 23.47
C GLN A 272 -14.80 -8.69 24.41
N ASN A 273 -15.94 -9.38 24.33
CA ASN A 273 -17.08 -9.18 25.24
C ASN A 273 -17.61 -10.47 25.88
N GLN A 274 -16.72 -11.35 26.34
CA GLN A 274 -17.08 -12.38 27.32
C GLN A 274 -16.17 -12.28 28.55
N GLN A 275 -16.30 -11.18 29.28
CA GLN A 275 -15.95 -11.17 30.68
C GLN A 275 -17.06 -11.96 31.39
N GLU A 276 -16.83 -13.25 31.59
CA GLU A 276 -17.69 -14.08 32.42
C GLU A 276 -17.81 -13.41 33.79
N ASP A 277 -19.04 -13.06 34.15
CA ASP A 277 -19.42 -12.58 35.47
C ASP A 277 -19.35 -13.76 36.44
N ILE A 278 -18.14 -14.13 36.87
CA ILE A 278 -17.92 -15.19 37.85
C ILE A 278 -18.24 -14.61 39.23
N THR A 279 -19.52 -14.59 39.58
CA THR A 279 -19.96 -14.33 40.95
C THR A 279 -19.60 -15.56 41.81
N TYR A 280 -18.60 -15.43 42.68
CA TYR A 280 -18.34 -16.44 43.71
C TYR A 280 -19.48 -16.39 44.76
N LYS A 281 -20.11 -17.55 45.00
CA LYS A 281 -21.02 -17.79 46.12
C LYS A 281 -20.26 -17.95 47.44
#